data_AF-A0AAW1XBN1-F1
#
_entry.id   AF-A0AAW1XBN1-F1
#
_cell.length_a   1.000
_cell.length_b   1.000
_cell.length_c   1.000
_cell.angle_alpha   90.00
_cell.angle_beta   90.00
_cell.angle_gamma   90.00
#
_symmetry.space_group_name_H-M   'P 1'
#
loop_
_entity.id
_entity.type
_entity.pdbx_description
1 polymer ?
#
loop_
_entity_poly.entity_id
_entity_poly.type
_entity_poly.pdbx_seq_one_letter_code
_entity_poly.pdbx_strand_id
1 'polypeptide(L)'
;MANGTVEQPKLDDMEIEKFGPSSSALQVTSYTDSFGEYHVPKLIQAWPMVKSALKEHGISCKLNLVKHYMRVSTTKRTRDPDIIDRAREFIQILSKTEVPPSTAIRILNGDLHHEYIKTGSQEGGLCSIHGIKKDRFVQQRTRLRDNKKELGCLLGCRLFLTETPLLRSRQVVGIGEEA
;
A
#
# COMPACT_ATOMS: atom_id res chain seq x y z
N MET A 1 -33.93 34.17 29.62
CA MET A 1 -32.46 34.22 29.69
C MET A 1 -31.92 32.98 29.01
N ALA A 2 -30.91 33.15 28.14
CA ALA A 2 -30.08 32.15 27.46
C ALA A 2 -30.75 31.13 26.50
N ASN A 3 -30.95 31.55 25.25
CA ASN A 3 -30.89 30.63 24.11
C ASN A 3 -29.41 30.28 23.88
N GLY A 4 -29.03 29.03 24.16
CA GLY A 4 -27.67 28.53 23.94
C GLY A 4 -27.48 28.16 22.47
N THR A 5 -26.66 28.94 21.76
CA THR A 5 -26.16 28.63 20.43
C THR A 5 -25.25 27.40 20.52
N VAL A 6 -25.66 26.29 19.90
CA VAL A 6 -24.79 25.13 19.66
C VAL A 6 -23.86 25.49 18.51
N GLU A 7 -22.58 25.74 18.83
CA GLU A 7 -21.51 25.89 17.87
C GLU A 7 -21.28 24.53 17.17
N GLN A 8 -21.53 24.48 15.86
CA GLN A 8 -21.15 23.33 15.03
C GLN A 8 -19.63 23.35 14.81
N PRO A 9 -18.94 22.20 14.89
CA PRO A 9 -17.51 22.14 14.64
C PRO A 9 -17.22 22.48 13.17
N LYS A 10 -16.32 23.46 12.97
CA LYS A 10 -15.81 23.88 11.66
C LYS A 10 -15.19 22.67 10.96
N LEU A 11 -15.78 22.29 9.83
CA LEU A 11 -15.24 21.35 8.89
C LEU A 11 -14.07 22.05 8.19
N ASP A 12 -12.83 21.60 8.40
CA ASP A 12 -11.68 22.11 7.66
C ASP A 12 -11.93 21.93 6.16
N ASP A 13 -12.06 23.06 5.48
CA ASP A 13 -12.23 23.14 4.03
C ASP A 13 -11.05 22.43 3.36
N MET A 14 -11.33 21.27 2.77
CA MET A 14 -10.42 20.64 1.82
C MET A 14 -10.31 21.61 0.63
N GLU A 15 -9.18 22.33 0.52
CA GLU A 15 -8.89 23.18 -0.63
C GLU A 15 -8.91 22.33 -1.91
N ILE A 16 -10.04 22.38 -2.62
CA ILE A 16 -10.12 21.90 -4.00
C ILE A 16 -9.67 23.07 -4.87
N GLU A 17 -8.40 23.03 -5.29
CA GLU A 17 -7.89 23.93 -6.34
C GLU A 17 -8.76 23.77 -7.60
N LYS A 18 -9.58 24.79 -7.89
CA LYS A 18 -10.38 24.86 -9.11
C LYS A 18 -9.46 25.18 -10.30
N PHE A 19 -9.17 24.19 -11.13
CA PHE A 19 -8.47 24.39 -12.40
C PHE A 19 -9.40 25.07 -13.42
N GLY A 20 -8.99 26.23 -13.93
CA GLY A 20 -9.67 26.95 -15.01
C GLY A 20 -9.54 26.25 -16.37
N PRO A 21 -10.37 26.63 -17.37
CA PRO A 21 -10.44 25.90 -18.62
C PRO A 21 -9.47 26.49 -19.64
N SER A 22 -8.29 25.87 -19.85
CA SER A 22 -7.60 25.92 -21.15
C SER A 22 -6.40 24.96 -21.22
N SER A 23 -6.30 24.31 -22.39
CA SER A 23 -5.18 23.49 -22.89
C SER A 23 -4.97 22.14 -22.21
N SER A 24 -5.31 21.06 -22.92
CA SER A 24 -5.07 19.63 -22.63
C SER A 24 -4.00 19.35 -21.56
N ALA A 25 -4.36 19.54 -20.30
CA ALA A 25 -3.51 19.19 -19.19
C ALA A 25 -3.56 17.67 -19.07
N LEU A 26 -2.45 17.00 -19.39
CA LEU A 26 -2.31 15.58 -19.09
C LEU A 26 -2.55 15.42 -17.59
N GLN A 27 -3.69 14.82 -17.24
CA GLN A 27 -4.09 14.60 -15.86
C GLN A 27 -3.04 13.73 -15.18
N VAL A 28 -2.37 14.28 -14.18
CA VAL A 28 -1.36 13.56 -13.41
C VAL A 28 -2.06 12.83 -12.28
N THR A 29 -1.97 11.51 -12.28
CA THR A 29 -2.46 10.65 -11.20
C THR A 29 -1.30 10.35 -10.26
N SER A 30 -1.51 10.50 -8.95
CA SER A 30 -0.47 10.26 -7.96
C SER A 30 -0.99 9.49 -6.74
N TYR A 31 -0.16 8.59 -6.22
CA TYR A 31 -0.46 7.79 -5.02
C TYR A 31 0.68 7.92 -4.03
N THR A 32 0.33 8.00 -2.75
CA THR A 32 1.27 8.10 -1.64
C THR A 32 1.00 7.00 -0.63
N ASP A 33 2.05 6.36 -0.13
CA ASP A 33 1.95 5.38 0.96
C ASP A 33 3.01 5.69 2.03
N SER A 34 2.61 5.59 3.31
CA SER A 34 3.45 5.85 4.47
C SER A 34 4.05 4.55 5.00
N PHE A 35 5.32 4.59 5.42
CA PHE A 35 6.02 3.43 5.96
C PHE A 35 6.49 3.68 7.40
N GLY A 36 6.75 2.61 8.15
CA GLY A 36 7.33 2.72 9.49
C GLY A 36 8.85 2.87 9.45
N GLU A 37 9.44 3.41 10.51
CA GLU A 37 10.90 3.60 10.65
C GLU A 37 11.69 2.31 10.37
N TYR A 38 11.15 1.16 10.76
CA TYR A 38 11.75 -0.16 10.54
C TYR A 38 12.03 -0.49 9.06
N HIS A 39 11.33 0.14 8.11
CA HIS A 39 11.58 -0.05 6.68
C HIS A 39 12.68 0.86 6.12
N VAL A 40 13.12 1.89 6.85
CA VAL A 40 14.10 2.87 6.36
C VAL A 40 15.39 2.22 5.83
N PRO A 41 16.07 1.30 6.55
CA PRO A 41 17.32 0.72 6.07
C PRO A 41 17.13 -0.04 4.75
N LYS A 42 16.07 -0.86 4.68
CA LYS A 42 15.69 -1.62 3.48
C LYS A 42 15.40 -0.70 2.30
N LEU A 43 14.62 0.38 2.54
CA LEU A 43 14.24 1.32 1.50
C LEU A 43 15.45 2.08 0.97
N ILE A 44 16.35 2.56 1.84
CA ILE A 44 17.58 3.24 1.41
C ILE A 44 18.40 2.37 0.46
N GLN A 45 18.64 1.10 0.84
CA GLN A 45 19.42 0.17 0.05
C GLN A 45 18.76 -0.15 -1.31
N ALA A 46 17.44 -0.34 -1.32
CA ALA A 46 16.70 -0.73 -2.51
C ALA A 46 16.32 0.44 -3.44
N TRP A 47 16.32 1.68 -2.93
CA TRP A 47 15.76 2.83 -3.63
C TRP A 47 16.34 3.08 -5.03
N PRO A 48 17.66 2.93 -5.29
CA PRO A 48 18.20 3.09 -6.64
C PRO A 48 17.56 2.14 -7.66
N MET A 49 17.35 0.88 -7.26
CA MET A 49 16.72 -0.14 -8.09
C MET A 49 15.23 0.16 -8.29
N VAL A 50 14.52 0.56 -7.23
CA VAL A 50 13.11 0.96 -7.26
C VAL A 50 12.89 2.14 -8.23
N LYS A 51 13.76 3.16 -8.18
CA LYS A 51 13.70 4.30 -9.12
C LYS A 51 13.90 3.86 -10.57
N SER A 52 14.85 2.95 -10.82
CA SER A 52 15.14 2.47 -12.18
C SER A 52 13.92 1.77 -12.76
N ALA A 53 13.36 0.82 -12.01
CA ALA A 53 12.20 0.06 -12.44
C ALA A 53 10.99 0.97 -12.74
N LEU A 54 10.67 1.93 -11.86
CA LEU A 54 9.56 2.86 -12.10
C LEU A 54 9.83 3.80 -13.29
N LYS A 55 11.08 4.21 -13.50
CA LYS A 55 11.47 5.07 -14.62
C LYS A 55 11.30 4.39 -15.98
N GLU A 56 11.55 3.07 -16.07
CA GLU A 56 11.32 2.27 -17.29
C GLU A 56 9.85 2.31 -17.72
N HIS A 57 8.93 2.32 -16.75
CA HIS A 57 7.49 2.47 -16.94
C HIS A 57 7.02 3.93 -17.13
N GLY A 58 7.95 4.89 -17.14
CA GLY A 58 7.63 6.32 -17.23
C GLY A 58 6.93 6.87 -15.98
N ILE A 59 7.04 6.19 -14.83
CA ILE A 59 6.50 6.63 -13.54
C ILE A 59 7.54 7.43 -12.75
N SER A 60 7.14 8.58 -12.24
CA SER A 60 7.96 9.38 -11.32
C SER A 60 7.77 8.88 -9.89
N CYS A 61 8.85 8.87 -9.10
CA CYS A 61 8.80 8.45 -7.71
C CYS A 61 9.57 9.39 -6.78
N LYS A 62 9.05 9.57 -5.56
CA LYS A 62 9.68 10.33 -4.48
C LYS A 62 9.69 9.51 -3.20
N LEU A 63 10.82 9.52 -2.49
CA LEU A 63 10.98 8.94 -1.15
C LEU A 63 11.32 10.07 -0.18
N ASN A 64 10.55 10.16 0.90
CA ASN A 64 10.83 11.08 1.99
C ASN A 64 11.10 10.27 3.25
N LEU A 65 12.37 10.23 3.68
CA LEU A 65 12.81 9.50 4.86
C LEU A 65 12.44 10.21 6.16
N VAL A 66 12.27 11.53 6.15
CA VAL A 66 11.94 12.34 7.35
C VAL A 66 10.45 12.24 7.67
N LYS A 67 9.59 12.34 6.66
CA LYS A 67 8.13 12.23 6.78
C LYS A 67 7.62 10.79 6.59
N HIS A 68 8.53 9.84 6.39
CA HIS A 68 8.27 8.41 6.18
C HIS A 68 7.16 8.10 5.16
N TYR A 69 7.27 8.67 3.95
CA TYR A 69 6.35 8.34 2.85
C TYR A 69 7.06 8.16 1.51
N MET A 70 6.42 7.39 0.64
CA MET A 70 6.77 7.26 -0.77
C MET A 70 5.60 7.72 -1.63
N ARG A 71 5.90 8.30 -2.78
CA ARG A 71 4.90 8.73 -3.76
C ARG A 71 5.29 8.25 -5.15
N VAL A 72 4.31 7.76 -5.89
CA VAL A 72 4.40 7.51 -7.34
C VAL A 72 3.46 8.44 -8.09
N SER A 73 3.81 8.82 -9.31
CA SER A 73 3.00 9.70 -10.13
C SER A 73 3.18 9.42 -11.62
N THR A 74 2.10 9.48 -12.38
CA THR A 74 2.17 9.41 -13.85
C THR A 74 2.95 10.61 -14.39
N THR A 75 3.55 10.43 -15.56
CA THR A 75 4.24 11.50 -16.28
C THR A 75 3.76 11.53 -17.72
N LYS A 76 4.18 12.54 -18.48
CA LYS A 76 3.94 12.59 -19.93
C LYS A 76 4.57 11.40 -20.70
N ARG A 77 5.45 10.63 -20.06
CA ARG A 77 6.12 9.45 -20.62
C ARG A 77 5.42 8.14 -20.28
N THR A 78 4.43 8.15 -19.38
CA THR A 78 3.64 6.97 -19.04
C THR A 78 2.82 6.56 -20.26
N ARG A 79 3.10 5.36 -20.80
CA ARG A 79 2.46 4.85 -22.02
C ARG A 79 1.26 3.97 -21.71
N ASP A 80 1.40 3.13 -20.70
CA ASP A 80 0.34 2.27 -20.19
C ASP A 80 -0.42 3.03 -19.09
N PRO A 81 -1.72 3.34 -19.25
CA PRO A 81 -2.49 4.03 -18.22
C PRO A 81 -2.68 3.17 -16.95
N ASP A 82 -2.69 1.85 -17.06
CA ASP A 82 -2.98 0.92 -15.95
C ASP A 82 -1.74 0.66 -15.08
N ILE A 83 -0.54 1.06 -15.55
CA ILE A 83 0.71 0.89 -14.80
C ILE A 83 0.73 1.70 -13.50
N ILE A 84 -0.10 2.75 -13.38
CA ILE A 84 -0.17 3.54 -12.16
C ILE A 84 -0.81 2.77 -11.00
N ASP A 85 -1.78 1.88 -11.30
CA ASP A 85 -2.41 1.03 -10.29
C ASP A 85 -1.42 -0.05 -9.81
N ARG A 86 -0.66 -0.64 -10.74
CA ARG A 86 0.46 -1.54 -10.38
C ARG A 86 1.53 -0.81 -9.57
N ALA A 87 1.86 0.43 -9.91
CA ALA A 87 2.82 1.24 -9.16
C ALA A 87 2.33 1.58 -7.74
N ARG A 88 1.01 1.78 -7.57
CA ARG A 88 0.38 1.98 -6.26
C ARG A 88 0.50 0.72 -5.39
N GLU A 89 0.19 -0.44 -5.93
CA GLU A 89 0.33 -1.72 -5.24
C GLU A 89 1.80 -2.01 -4.89
N PHE A 90 2.71 -1.72 -5.83
CA PHE A 90 4.14 -1.84 -5.61
C PHE A 90 4.66 -1.01 -4.43
N ILE A 91 4.30 0.28 -4.31
CA ILE A 91 4.70 1.08 -3.14
C ILE A 91 4.02 0.62 -1.85
N GLN A 92 2.79 0.11 -1.93
CA GLN A 92 2.08 -0.44 -0.77
C GLN A 92 2.79 -1.69 -0.23
N ILE A 93 3.24 -2.58 -1.11
CA ILE A 93 4.03 -3.77 -0.76
C ILE A 93 5.33 -3.34 -0.08
N LEU A 94 6.07 -2.39 -0.66
CA LEU A 94 7.33 -1.92 -0.09
C LEU A 94 7.16 -1.24 1.27
N SER A 95 6.07 -0.50 1.47
CA SER A 95 5.80 0.25 2.71
C SER A 95 5.35 -0.59 3.89
N LYS A 96 4.73 -1.75 3.63
CA LYS A 96 3.96 -2.49 4.66
C LYS A 96 4.40 -3.92 4.84
N THR A 97 5.18 -4.47 3.91
CA THR A 97 5.48 -5.90 3.87
C THR A 97 6.98 -6.18 3.89
N GLU A 98 7.31 -7.39 4.30
CA GLU A 98 8.68 -7.92 4.25
C GLU A 98 9.07 -8.44 2.86
N VAL A 99 8.22 -8.28 1.84
CA VAL A 99 8.49 -8.76 0.48
C VAL A 99 9.82 -8.19 -0.04
N PRO A 100 10.74 -9.02 -0.57
CA PRO A 100 11.99 -8.54 -1.14
C PRO A 100 11.75 -7.53 -2.27
N PRO A 101 12.54 -6.45 -2.37
CA PRO A 101 12.37 -5.45 -3.43
C PRO A 101 12.45 -6.03 -4.84
N SER A 102 13.27 -7.07 -5.05
CA SER A 102 13.35 -7.81 -6.32
C SER A 102 12.02 -8.49 -6.68
N THR A 103 11.38 -9.15 -5.71
CA THR A 103 10.05 -9.75 -5.90
C THR A 103 8.98 -8.69 -6.18
N ALA A 104 9.04 -7.55 -5.48
CA ALA A 104 8.12 -6.44 -5.73
C ALA A 104 8.28 -5.86 -7.14
N ILE A 105 9.50 -5.81 -7.69
CA ILE A 105 9.73 -5.35 -9.07
C ILE A 105 9.16 -6.32 -10.09
N ARG A 106 9.26 -7.63 -9.85
CA ARG A 106 8.60 -8.65 -10.68
C ARG A 106 7.09 -8.46 -10.71
N ILE A 107 6.48 -8.13 -9.56
CA ILE A 107 5.05 -7.77 -9.49
C ILE A 107 4.77 -6.52 -10.33
N LEU A 108 5.58 -5.46 -10.22
CA LEU A 108 5.42 -4.23 -11.01
C LEU A 108 5.46 -4.52 -12.53
N ASN A 109 6.37 -5.39 -12.96
CA ASN A 109 6.52 -5.79 -14.35
C ASN A 109 5.39 -6.70 -14.85
N GLY A 110 4.60 -7.29 -13.94
CA GLY A 110 3.54 -8.24 -14.28
C GLY A 110 4.00 -9.69 -14.34
N ASP A 111 5.22 -10.00 -13.90
CA ASP A 111 5.79 -11.36 -13.89
C ASP A 111 5.23 -12.23 -12.75
N LEU A 112 4.62 -11.60 -11.74
CA LEU A 112 4.10 -12.27 -10.56
C LEU A 112 2.73 -11.72 -10.19
N HIS A 113 1.78 -12.63 -9.98
CA HIS A 113 0.50 -12.29 -9.38
C HIS A 113 0.64 -12.14 -7.87
N HIS A 114 -0.05 -11.14 -7.34
CA HIS A 114 -0.14 -10.94 -5.90
C HIS A 114 -1.56 -10.57 -5.49
N GLU A 115 -1.89 -10.88 -4.25
CA GLU A 115 -3.16 -10.48 -3.65
C GLU A 115 -2.89 -9.84 -2.29
N TYR A 116 -3.41 -8.64 -2.09
CA TYR A 116 -3.27 -7.89 -0.85
C TYR A 116 -4.58 -7.93 -0.05
N ILE A 117 -4.61 -8.76 0.99
CA ILE A 117 -5.82 -9.02 1.77
C ILE A 117 -5.76 -8.27 3.09
N LYS A 118 -6.70 -7.34 3.31
CA LYS A 118 -6.87 -6.64 4.59
C LYS A 118 -7.53 -7.58 5.59
N THR A 119 -6.85 -7.89 6.70
CA THR A 119 -7.37 -8.84 7.69
C THR A 119 -7.81 -8.21 9.01
N GLY A 120 -7.31 -7.03 9.37
CA GLY A 120 -7.65 -6.35 10.63
C GLY A 120 -9.04 -5.71 10.64
N SER A 121 -9.26 -4.84 11.64
CA SER A 121 -10.53 -4.11 11.85
C SER A 121 -10.61 -2.78 11.09
N GLN A 122 -9.69 -2.52 10.15
CA GLN A 122 -9.81 -1.38 9.25
C GLN A 122 -11.01 -1.53 8.31
N GLU A 123 -11.41 -0.42 7.69
CA GLU A 123 -12.42 -0.44 6.62
C GLU A 123 -12.04 -1.42 5.50
N GLY A 124 -12.99 -2.30 5.17
CA GLY A 124 -12.82 -3.39 4.20
C GLY A 124 -11.91 -4.53 4.68
N GLY A 125 -11.52 -4.57 5.95
CA GLY A 125 -10.79 -5.68 6.54
C GLY A 125 -11.70 -6.82 6.99
N LEU A 126 -11.22 -8.08 6.87
CA LEU A 126 -12.02 -9.27 7.22
C LEU A 126 -12.60 -9.23 8.64
N CYS A 127 -11.87 -8.68 9.64
CA CYS A 127 -12.44 -8.56 10.99
C CYS A 127 -13.61 -7.59 11.04
N SER A 128 -13.55 -6.49 10.29
CA SER A 128 -14.65 -5.52 10.24
C SER A 128 -15.85 -6.06 9.48
N ILE A 129 -15.62 -6.76 8.37
CA ILE A 129 -16.68 -7.33 7.52
C ILE A 129 -17.45 -8.44 8.27
N HIS A 130 -16.73 -9.30 8.99
CA HIS A 130 -17.32 -10.48 9.63
C HIS A 130 -17.51 -10.34 11.16
N GLY A 131 -17.33 -9.14 11.72
CA GLY A 131 -17.51 -8.90 13.16
C GLY A 131 -16.60 -9.75 14.06
N ILE A 132 -15.37 -10.02 13.62
CA ILE A 132 -14.43 -10.88 14.36
C ILE A 132 -13.89 -10.11 15.57
N LYS A 133 -14.11 -10.66 16.76
CA LYS A 133 -13.59 -10.09 18.00
C LYS A 133 -12.06 -10.07 18.01
N LYS A 134 -11.49 -9.04 18.66
CA LYS A 134 -10.05 -8.76 18.67
C LYS A 134 -9.21 -9.94 19.21
N ASP A 135 -9.65 -10.57 20.29
CA ASP A 135 -9.03 -11.74 20.91
C ASP A 135 -8.96 -12.92 19.95
N ARG A 136 -10.08 -13.24 19.28
CA ARG A 136 -10.15 -14.29 18.26
C ARG A 136 -9.24 -13.98 17.08
N PHE A 137 -9.22 -12.73 16.61
CA PHE A 137 -8.33 -12.31 15.52
C PHE A 137 -6.85 -12.50 15.90
N VAL A 138 -6.45 -12.10 17.10
CA VAL A 138 -5.07 -12.26 17.57
C VAL A 138 -4.68 -13.74 17.59
N GLN A 139 -5.54 -14.61 18.13
CA GLN A 139 -5.28 -16.06 18.14
C GLN A 139 -5.16 -16.65 16.73
N GLN A 140 -6.06 -16.29 15.82
CA GLN A 140 -6.01 -16.77 14.42
C GLN A 140 -4.78 -16.24 13.68
N ARG A 141 -4.38 -15.00 13.94
CA ARG A 141 -3.20 -14.38 13.33
C ARG A 141 -1.90 -15.06 13.77
N THR A 142 -1.83 -15.48 15.03
CA THR A 142 -0.70 -16.30 15.54
C THR A 142 -0.65 -17.64 14.82
N ARG A 143 -1.78 -18.36 14.74
CA ARG A 143 -1.84 -19.64 14.00
C ARG A 143 -1.43 -19.49 12.54
N LEU A 144 -1.89 -18.43 11.86
CA LEU A 144 -1.49 -18.14 10.49
C LEU A 144 0.01 -17.85 10.38
N ARG A 145 0.60 -17.13 11.36
CA ARG A 145 2.05 -16.85 11.39
C ARG A 145 2.85 -18.14 11.50
N ASP A 146 2.42 -19.06 12.36
CA ASP A 146 3.13 -20.30 12.65
C ASP A 146 3.07 -21.27 11.46
N ASN A 147 1.96 -21.27 10.72
CA ASN A 147 1.70 -22.22 9.62
C ASN A 147 1.84 -21.59 8.21
N LYS A 148 2.37 -20.36 8.09
CA LYS A 148 2.38 -19.62 6.83
C LYS A 148 3.17 -20.32 5.72
N LYS A 149 4.19 -21.10 6.08
CA LYS A 149 5.05 -21.81 5.12
C LYS A 149 4.32 -23.01 4.54
N GLU A 150 3.75 -23.84 5.40
CA GLU A 150 2.98 -25.02 5.01
C GLU A 150 1.76 -24.63 4.18
N LEU A 151 1.02 -23.61 4.62
CA LEU A 151 -0.11 -23.07 3.87
C LEU A 151 0.33 -22.50 2.51
N GLY A 152 1.47 -21.80 2.48
CA GLY A 152 2.03 -21.31 1.22
C GLY A 152 2.36 -22.43 0.24
N CYS A 153 3.04 -23.49 0.71
CA CYS A 153 3.35 -24.66 -0.11
C CYS A 153 2.08 -25.35 -0.64
N LEU A 154 1.04 -25.50 0.18
CA LEU A 154 -0.23 -26.10 -0.22
C LEU A 154 -0.96 -25.26 -1.28
N LEU A 155 -0.85 -23.94 -1.20
CA LEU A 155 -1.54 -23.01 -2.09
C LEU A 155 -0.71 -22.61 -3.33
N GLY A 156 0.53 -23.10 -3.45
CA GLY A 156 1.46 -22.68 -4.52
C GLY A 156 1.82 -21.19 -4.44
N CYS A 157 1.86 -20.61 -3.24
CA CYS A 157 2.13 -19.20 -3.05
C CYS A 157 3.01 -18.91 -1.84
N ARG A 158 3.68 -17.76 -1.85
CA ARG A 158 4.44 -17.27 -0.71
C ARG A 158 3.60 -16.26 0.06
N LEU A 159 3.32 -16.59 1.33
CA LEU A 159 2.54 -15.73 2.22
C LEU A 159 3.45 -14.79 3.01
N PHE A 160 3.21 -13.49 2.86
CA PHE A 160 3.81 -12.43 3.65
C PHE A 160 2.79 -11.84 4.60
N LEU A 161 3.20 -11.61 5.83
CA LEU A 161 2.35 -11.18 6.92
C LEU A 161 2.82 -9.80 7.37
N THR A 162 1.97 -8.78 7.31
CA THR A 162 2.39 -7.44 7.76
C THR A 162 2.42 -7.38 9.29
N GLU A 163 3.58 -7.00 9.84
CA GLU A 163 3.81 -6.88 11.27
C GLU A 163 3.62 -5.42 11.70
N THR A 164 2.41 -4.89 11.49
CA THR A 164 2.10 -3.55 12.00
C THR A 164 1.81 -3.62 13.50
N PRO A 165 2.43 -2.76 14.34
CA PRO A 165 2.13 -2.68 15.77
C PRO A 165 0.67 -2.24 16.01
N LEU A 166 0.09 -1.52 15.05
CA LEU A 166 -1.33 -1.23 15.02
C LEU A 166 -2.11 -2.46 14.55
N LEU A 167 -2.76 -3.16 15.50
CA LEU A 167 -3.68 -4.28 15.26
C LEU A 167 -4.78 -3.96 14.23
N ARG A 168 -5.10 -2.67 14.07
CA ARG A 168 -6.13 -2.19 13.14
C ARG A 168 -5.76 -2.32 11.67
N SER A 169 -4.49 -2.44 11.29
CA SER A 169 -4.07 -2.37 9.87
C SER A 169 -3.23 -3.58 9.45
N ARG A 170 -3.62 -4.79 9.89
CA ARG A 170 -2.95 -6.03 9.48
C ARG A 170 -3.44 -6.52 8.13
N GLN A 171 -2.53 -7.07 7.35
CA GLN A 171 -2.76 -7.62 6.01
C GLN A 171 -1.95 -8.91 5.76
N VAL A 172 -2.37 -9.64 4.74
CA VAL A 172 -1.66 -10.78 4.17
C VAL A 172 -1.41 -10.45 2.72
N VAL A 173 -0.19 -10.72 2.24
CA VAL A 173 0.13 -10.69 0.82
C VAL A 173 0.46 -12.10 0.39
N GLY A 174 -0.37 -12.67 -0.48
CA GLY A 174 -0.04 -13.89 -1.21
C GLY A 174 0.65 -13.53 -2.50
N ILE A 175 1.79 -14.16 -2.80
CA ILE A 175 2.48 -14.03 -4.08
C ILE A 175 2.53 -15.42 -4.70
N GLY A 176 1.84 -15.63 -5.83
CA GLY A 176 1.91 -16.90 -6.55
C GLY A 176 3.31 -17.10 -7.13
N GLU A 177 3.86 -18.32 -7.04
CA GLU A 177 5.01 -18.69 -7.87
C GLU A 177 4.43 -19.34 -9.13
N GLU A 178 4.81 -18.87 -10.32
CA GLU A 178 4.48 -19.61 -11.55
C GLU A 178 5.14 -20.99 -11.48
N ALA A 179 4.37 -22.01 -11.89
CA ALA A 179 4.77 -23.42 -11.91
C ALA A 179 5.89 -23.70 -12.93
#